data_AF-A0A395GV68-F1
#
_entry.id   AF-A0A395GV68-F1
#
_cell.length_a   1.000
_cell.length_b   1.000
_cell.length_c   1.000
_cell.angle_alpha   90.00
_cell.angle_beta   90.00
_cell.angle_gamma   90.00
#
_symmetry.space_group_name_H-M   'P 1'
#
loop_
_entity.id
_entity.type
_entity.pdbx_description
1 polymer ?
#
loop_
_entity_poly.entity_id
_entity_poly.type
_entity_poly.pdbx_seq_one_letter_code
_entity_poly.pdbx_strand_id
1 'polypeptide(L)' 'VVLKEINLNTEEGVSLVIIRKISLLKYLIYKNILILYDVVITEDKLVLIFEYINNNLKCYINI' A
#
# COMPACT_ATOMS: atom_id res chain seq x y z
N VAL A 1 4.27 -10.08 6.27
CA VAL A 1 3.70 -8.76 5.90
C VAL A 1 4.73 -7.95 5.14
N VAL A 2 4.32 -7.03 4.28
CA VAL A 2 5.19 -6.05 3.59
C VAL A 2 4.80 -4.65 4.04
N LEU A 3 5.80 -3.81 4.30
CA LEU A 3 5.60 -2.40 4.62
C LEU A 3 5.94 -1.56 3.40
N LYS A 4 4.99 -0.77 2.93
CA LYS A 4 5.22 0.24 1.91
C LYS A 4 5.17 1.62 2.55
N GLU A 5 6.33 2.22 2.73
CA GLU A 5 6.48 3.58 3.23
C GLU A 5 6.34 4.61 2.09
N ILE A 6 5.61 5.67 2.37
CA ILE A 6 5.40 6.81 1.48
C ILE A 6 5.69 8.06 2.31
N ASN A 7 6.71 8.83 1.91
CA ASN A 7 6.99 10.12 2.53
C ASN A 7 5.87 11.10 2.20
N LEU A 8 5.37 11.80 3.21
CA LEU A 8 4.35 12.82 3.10
C LEU A 8 5.01 14.19 3.07
N ASN A 9 4.42 15.09 2.29
CA ASN A 9 4.70 16.51 2.44
C ASN A 9 3.94 16.99 3.68
N THR A 10 4.64 17.54 4.67
CA THR A 10 4.04 17.99 5.93
C THR A 10 3.04 19.12 5.75
N GLU A 11 3.13 19.91 4.68
CA GLU A 11 2.19 21.00 4.38
C GLU A 11 0.90 20.51 3.67
N GLU A 12 1.04 19.54 2.76
CA GLU A 12 -0.07 19.07 1.90
C GLU A 12 -0.75 17.80 2.44
N GLY A 13 -0.07 17.04 3.32
CA GLY A 13 -0.55 15.77 3.86
C GLY A 13 -0.68 14.67 2.81
N VAL A 14 -1.65 13.78 2.99
CA VAL A 14 -1.90 12.67 2.07
C VAL A 14 -2.74 13.14 0.88
N SER A 15 -2.21 13.02 -0.34
CA SER A 15 -2.97 13.38 -1.54
C SER A 15 -4.27 12.58 -1.69
N LEU A 16 -5.32 13.22 -2.23
CA LEU A 16 -6.63 12.59 -2.45
C LEU A 16 -6.54 11.34 -3.35
N VAL A 17 -5.59 11.33 -4.28
CA VAL A 17 -5.32 10.18 -5.15
C VAL A 17 -4.89 8.96 -4.32
N ILE A 18 -4.05 9.16 -3.32
CA ILE A 18 -3.58 8.10 -2.42
C ILE A 18 -4.72 7.65 -1.52
N ILE A 19 -5.47 8.58 -0.92
CA ILE A 19 -6.64 8.26 -0.09
C ILE A 19 -7.63 7.39 -0.88
N ARG A 20 -7.96 7.77 -2.11
CA ARG A 20 -8.90 7.00 -2.95
C ARG A 20 -8.38 5.60 -3.29
N LYS A 21 -7.08 5.44 -3.53
CA LYS A 21 -6.45 4.13 -3.75
C LYS A 21 -6.53 3.25 -2.50
N ILE A 22 -6.24 3.81 -1.33
CA ILE A 22 -6.32 3.12 -0.04
C ILE A 22 -7.75 2.68 0.23
N SER A 23 -8.72 3.59 0.09
CA SER A 23 -10.14 3.30 0.28
C SER A 23 -10.59 2.17 -0.63
N LEU A 24 -10.17 2.16 -1.90
CA LEU A 24 -10.48 1.07 -2.82
C LEU A 24 -9.93 -0.27 -2.32
N LEU A 25 -8.65 -0.31 -1.94
CA LEU A 25 -8.00 -1.55 -1.45
C LEU A 25 -8.61 -2.05 -0.13
N LYS A 26 -9.06 -1.15 0.75
CA LYS A 26 -9.67 -1.51 2.04
C LYS A 26 -10.99 -2.29 1.89
N TYR A 27 -11.71 -2.11 0.79
CA TYR A 27 -12.95 -2.84 0.51
C TYR A 27 -12.78 -4.02 -0.46
N LEU A 28 -11.60 -4.19 -1.07
CA LEU A 28 -11.33 -5.27 -2.02
C LEU A 28 -10.70 -6.47 -1.31
N ILE A 29 -11.55 -7.32 -0.74
CA ILE A 29 -11.14 -8.59 -0.13
C ILE A 29 -11.46 -9.73 -1.10
N TYR A 30 -10.44 -10.17 -1.84
CA TYR A 30 -10.58 -11.24 -2.83
C TYR A 30 -9.28 -12.04 -2.96
N LYS A 31 -9.38 -13.35 -3.27
CA LYS A 31 -8.25 -14.29 -3.30
C LYS A 31 -7.07 -13.87 -4.19
N ASN A 32 -7.33 -13.10 -5.26
CA ASN A 32 -6.33 -12.68 -6.23
C ASN A 32 -5.95 -11.19 -6.14
N ILE A 33 -6.42 -10.49 -5.10
CA ILE A 33 -6.08 -9.09 -4.85
C ILE A 33 -5.22 -9.03 -3.59
N LEU A 34 -4.10 -8.33 -3.67
CA LEU A 34 -3.21 -8.14 -2.52
C LEU A 34 -3.98 -7.45 -1.39
N ILE A 35 -4.02 -8.10 -0.23
CA ILE A 35 -4.76 -7.59 0.92
C ILE A 35 -3.98 -6.47 1.60
N LEU A 36 -4.63 -5.32 1.77
CA LEU A 36 -4.19 -4.25 2.66
C LEU A 36 -4.70 -4.55 4.07
N TYR A 37 -3.79 -4.90 4.98
CA TYR A 37 -4.15 -5.19 6.38
C TYR A 37 -4.40 -3.91 7.19
N ASP A 38 -3.51 -2.93 7.05
CA ASP A 38 -3.61 -1.70 7.86
C ASP A 38 -2.90 -0.50 7.21
N VAL A 39 -3.19 0.68 7.74
CA VAL A 39 -2.65 1.97 7.32
C VAL A 39 -2.24 2.77 8.56
N VAL A 40 -0.94 3.06 8.66
CA VAL A 40 -0.39 3.88 9.74
C VAL A 40 0.03 5.23 9.17
N ILE A 41 -0.36 6.32 9.83
CA ILE A 41 -0.04 7.68 9.43
C ILE A 41 0.73 8.36 10.56
N THR A 42 1.82 9.01 10.21
CA THR A 42 2.65 9.87 11.06
C THR A 42 2.75 11.25 10.41
N GLU A 43 3.47 12.19 11.03
CA GLU A 43 3.59 13.56 10.51
C GLU A 43 4.25 13.61 9.12
N ASP A 44 5.25 12.76 8.88
CA ASP A 44 6.08 12.77 7.67
C ASP A 44 5.93 11.49 6.83
N LYS A 45 5.18 10.48 7.30
CA LYS A 45 5.05 9.19 6.60
C LYS A 45 3.65 8.59 6.65
N LEU A 46 3.33 7.90 5.57
CA LEU A 46 2.22 6.98 5.43
C LEU A 46 2.79 5.58 5.19
N VAL A 47 2.45 4.63 6.07
CA VAL A 47 2.86 3.23 5.96
C VAL A 47 1.65 2.37 5.65
N LEU A 48 1.72 1.65 4.53
CA LEU A 48 0.72 0.66 4.13
C LEU A 48 1.23 -0.74 4.45
N ILE A 49 0.45 -1.50 5.23
CA ILE A 49 0.79 -2.86 5.65
C ILE A 49 0.03 -3.84 4.75
N PHE A 50 0.77 -4.58 3.92
CA PHE A 50 0.20 -5.54 2.98
C PHE A 50 0.51 -6.99 3.37
N GLU A 51 -0.26 -7.91 2.79
CA GLU A 51 0.15 -9.31 2.63
C GLU A 51 1.54 -9.41 2.00
N TYR A 52 2.31 -10.43 2.41
CA TYR A 52 3.60 -10.71 1.80
C TYR A 52 3.43 -11.70 0.64
N ILE A 53 4.02 -11.37 -0.51
CA ILE A 53 4.12 -12.25 -1.68
C ILE A 53 5.60 -12.49 -1.95
N ASN A 54 5.98 -13.76 -2.13
CA ASN A 54 7.38 -14.15 -2.35
C ASN A 54 7.98 -13.50 -3.61
N ASN A 55 7.30 -13.59 -4.76
CA ASN A 55 7.79 -13.11 -6.04
C ASN A 55 6.73 -12.29 -6.77
N ASN A 56 7.14 -11.18 -7.38
CA ASN A 56 6.33 -10.55 -8.43
C ASN A 56 6.52 -11.30 -9.75
N LEU A 57 5.61 -11.07 -10.72
CA LEU A 57 5.63 -11.77 -12.00
C LEU A 57 6.94 -11.56 -12.77
N LYS A 58 7.50 -10.36 -12.69
CA LYS A 58 8.74 -10.00 -13.38
C LYS A 58 9.91 -10.86 -12.89
N CYS A 59 10.08 -10.95 -11.56
CA CYS A 59 11.06 -11.84 -10.92
C CYS A 59 10.78 -13.32 -11.22
N TYR A 60 9.51 -13.72 -11.30
CA TYR A 60 9.16 -15.12 -11.59
C TYR A 60 9.53 -15.56 -13.02
N ILE A 61 9.36 -14.67 -14.01
CA ILE A 61 9.66 -14.97 -15.43
C ILE A 61 11.13 -14.65 -15.76
N ASN A 62 11.93 -14.14 -14.81
CA ASN A 62 13.30 -13.65 -15.03
C ASN A 62 13.40 -12.58 -16.13
N ILE A 63 12.40 -11.70 -16.20
CA ILE A 63 12.35 -10.53 -17.11
C ILE A 63 12.64 -9.25 -16.32
#